data_AF-A0A4Z0LV11-F1
#
_entry.id   AF-A0A4Z0LV11-F1
#
_cell.length_a   1.000
_cell.length_b   1.000
_cell.length_c   1.000
_cell.angle_alpha   90.00
_cell.angle_beta   90.00
_cell.angle_gamma   90.00
#
_symmetry.space_group_name_H-M   'P 1'
#
loop_
_entity.id
_entity.type
_entity.pdbx_description
1 polymer ?
#
loop_
_entity_poly.entity_id
_entity_poly.type
_entity_poly.pdbx_seq_one_letter_code
_entity_poly.pdbx_strand_id
1 'polypeptide(L)'
;MATPSISKARLVFGLYLLVLIVVLELALHYFHLPAWPAFMVMILFFEAHMNRQRAPHLLVGALVGVACYVATVHFVQLAAPTLGLFTAKLLFICLVVYAIVALGEVLPVLFNNYAFLFYLVSGLAARDATLSPAPLTWAAVALGGGALVILGIGVIGRLVAASAAPAAPAPESGAEH
;
A
#
# COMPACT_ATOMS: atom_id res chain seq x y z
N MET A 1 -28.94 -4.26 -22.78
CA MET A 1 -28.02 -3.79 -21.71
C MET A 1 -28.23 -4.69 -20.51
N ALA A 2 -27.24 -5.49 -20.12
CA ALA A 2 -27.33 -6.28 -18.89
C ALA A 2 -27.17 -5.33 -17.69
N THR A 3 -28.13 -5.33 -16.78
CA THR A 3 -28.03 -4.60 -15.51
C THR A 3 -26.89 -5.21 -14.68
N PRO A 4 -25.92 -4.41 -14.20
CA PRO A 4 -24.86 -4.94 -13.36
C PRO A 4 -25.47 -5.40 -12.02
N SER A 5 -25.46 -6.71 -11.78
CA SER A 5 -25.89 -7.29 -10.51
C SER A 5 -24.69 -7.44 -9.56
N ILE A 6 -24.91 -7.17 -8.28
CA ILE A 6 -23.88 -7.36 -7.24
C ILE A 6 -23.73 -8.86 -6.98
N SER A 7 -22.53 -9.41 -7.17
CA SER A 7 -22.29 -10.82 -6.89
C SER A 7 -22.14 -11.07 -5.39
N LYS A 8 -22.71 -12.17 -4.90
CA LYS A 8 -22.59 -12.63 -3.49
C LYS A 8 -21.12 -12.71 -3.05
N ALA A 9 -20.24 -13.17 -3.92
CA ALA A 9 -18.80 -13.25 -3.66
C ALA A 9 -18.17 -11.88 -3.38
N ARG A 10 -18.58 -10.81 -4.09
CA ARG A 10 -18.08 -9.45 -3.83
C ARG A 10 -18.55 -8.91 -2.49
N LEU A 11 -19.79 -9.21 -2.09
CA LEU A 11 -20.30 -8.82 -0.76
C LEU A 11 -19.57 -9.54 0.36
N VAL A 12 -19.36 -10.86 0.23
CA VAL A 12 -18.62 -11.66 1.23
C VAL A 12 -17.17 -11.20 1.32
N PHE A 13 -16.51 -10.96 0.18
CA PHE A 13 -15.16 -10.39 0.16
C PHE A 13 -15.11 -9.03 0.87
N GLY A 14 -16.06 -8.13 0.55
CA GLY A 14 -16.15 -6.81 1.17
C GLY A 14 -16.35 -6.89 2.69
N LEU A 15 -17.17 -7.82 3.17
CA LEU A 15 -17.37 -8.03 4.61
C LEU A 15 -16.08 -8.45 5.31
N TYR A 16 -15.37 -9.45 4.77
CA TYR A 16 -14.09 -9.87 5.34
C TYR A 16 -13.03 -8.76 5.28
N LEU A 17 -13.04 -7.95 4.22
CA LEU A 17 -12.14 -6.81 4.10
C LEU A 17 -12.42 -5.77 5.20
N LEU A 18 -13.70 -5.49 5.50
CA LEU A 18 -14.06 -4.61 6.61
C LEU A 18 -13.56 -5.15 7.95
N VAL A 19 -13.69 -6.46 8.20
CA VAL A 19 -13.14 -7.09 9.40
C VAL A 19 -11.63 -6.91 9.47
N LEU A 20 -10.91 -7.13 8.36
CA LEU A 20 -9.46 -6.92 8.29
C LEU A 20 -9.07 -5.47 8.61
N ILE A 21 -9.79 -4.49 8.07
CA ILE A 21 -9.57 -3.07 8.33
C ILE A 21 -9.80 -2.75 9.81
N VAL A 22 -10.90 -3.21 10.39
CA VAL A 22 -11.22 -2.96 11.81
C VAL A 22 -10.17 -3.59 12.72
N VAL A 23 -9.75 -4.83 12.46
CA VAL A 23 -8.72 -5.51 13.26
C VAL A 23 -7.38 -4.79 13.16
N LEU A 24 -6.98 -4.39 11.94
CA LEU A 24 -5.75 -3.64 11.73
C LEU A 24 -5.78 -2.29 12.45
N GLU A 25 -6.87 -1.53 12.29
CA GLU A 25 -7.04 -0.21 12.93
C GLU A 25 -6.95 -0.34 14.45
N LEU A 26 -7.69 -1.28 15.05
CA LEU A 26 -7.65 -1.51 16.50
C LEU A 26 -6.26 -1.91 16.99
N ALA A 27 -5.56 -2.78 16.25
CA ALA A 27 -4.20 -3.18 16.59
C ALA A 27 -3.23 -1.99 16.52
N LEU A 28 -3.24 -1.23 15.43
CA LEU A 28 -2.38 -0.06 15.26
C LEU A 28 -2.70 1.04 16.27
N HIS A 29 -3.98 1.27 16.56
CA HIS A 29 -4.43 2.20 17.58
C HIS A 29 -3.92 1.81 18.98
N TYR A 30 -3.99 0.52 19.34
CA TYR A 30 -3.44 0.02 20.60
C TYR A 30 -1.94 0.31 20.74
N PHE A 31 -1.18 0.18 19.65
CA PHE A 31 0.25 0.52 19.60
C PHE A 31 0.54 2.01 19.33
N HIS A 32 -0.48 2.87 19.24
CA HIS A 32 -0.35 4.29 18.94
C HIS A 32 0.36 4.57 17.60
N LEU A 33 0.18 3.68 16.63
CA LEU A 33 0.76 3.76 15.28
C LEU A 33 -0.26 4.35 14.29
N PRO A 34 0.17 5.20 13.35
CA PRO A 34 -0.73 5.76 12.34
C PRO A 34 -1.10 4.68 11.32
N ALA A 35 -2.39 4.38 11.14
CA ALA A 35 -2.83 3.34 10.21
C ALA A 35 -2.80 3.74 8.73
N TRP A 36 -2.83 5.03 8.45
CA TRP A 36 -2.86 5.61 7.10
C TRP A 36 -1.83 5.02 6.11
N PRO A 37 -0.54 4.82 6.46
CA PRO A 37 0.43 4.24 5.54
C PRO A 37 0.08 2.80 5.12
N ALA A 38 -0.47 2.00 6.03
CA ALA A 38 -0.92 0.64 5.71
C ALA A 38 -2.16 0.65 4.80
N PHE A 39 -3.11 1.58 5.03
CA PHE A 39 -4.26 1.75 4.15
C PHE A 39 -3.89 2.29 2.76
N MET A 40 -2.85 3.12 2.65
CA MET A 40 -2.32 3.50 1.34
C MET A 40 -1.82 2.29 0.57
N VAL A 41 -1.05 1.40 1.21
CA VAL A 41 -0.63 0.13 0.59
C VAL A 41 -1.85 -0.70 0.18
N MET A 42 -2.87 -0.78 1.02
CA MET A 42 -4.11 -1.49 0.69
C MET A 42 -4.77 -0.98 -0.60
N ILE A 43 -4.99 0.34 -0.70
CA ILE A 43 -5.66 0.96 -1.85
C ILE A 43 -4.81 0.80 -3.12
N LEU A 44 -3.50 0.99 -3.02
CA LEU A 44 -2.59 0.82 -4.16
C LEU A 44 -2.47 -0.65 -4.59
N PHE A 45 -2.62 -1.60 -3.66
CA PHE A 45 -2.70 -3.01 -4.00
C PHE A 45 -4.00 -3.35 -4.74
N PHE A 46 -5.12 -2.72 -4.38
CA PHE A 46 -6.38 -2.84 -5.13
C PHE A 46 -6.30 -2.18 -6.52
N GLU A 47 -5.67 -1.02 -6.63
CA GLU A 47 -5.38 -0.37 -7.92
C GLU A 47 -4.53 -1.27 -8.82
N ALA A 48 -3.55 -1.95 -8.23
CA ALA A 48 -2.77 -3.00 -8.90
C ALA A 48 -3.55 -4.31 -9.14
N HIS A 49 -4.87 -4.29 -9.03
CA HIS A 49 -5.77 -5.43 -9.24
C HIS A 49 -5.41 -6.65 -8.38
N MET A 50 -4.92 -6.41 -7.16
CA MET A 50 -4.44 -7.44 -6.23
C MET A 50 -3.32 -8.32 -6.81
N ASN A 51 -2.54 -7.79 -7.77
CA ASN A 51 -1.44 -8.51 -8.38
C ASN A 51 -0.26 -8.67 -7.39
N ARG A 52 -0.04 -9.89 -6.91
CA ARG A 52 1.03 -10.22 -5.96
C ARG A 52 2.44 -9.93 -6.50
N GLN A 53 2.65 -9.94 -7.81
CA GLN A 53 3.94 -9.59 -8.41
C GLN A 53 4.27 -8.10 -8.25
N ARG A 54 3.25 -7.25 -8.06
CA ARG A 54 3.42 -5.82 -7.78
C ARG A 54 3.63 -5.51 -6.30
N ALA A 55 3.34 -6.44 -5.40
CA ALA A 55 3.50 -6.23 -3.95
C ALA A 55 4.93 -5.81 -3.55
N PRO A 56 6.02 -6.42 -4.06
CA PRO A 56 7.37 -5.95 -3.75
C PRO A 56 7.63 -4.52 -4.23
N HIS A 57 7.17 -4.18 -5.45
CA HIS A 57 7.33 -2.82 -6.01
C HIS A 57 6.58 -1.79 -5.17
N LEU A 58 5.41 -2.16 -4.64
CA LEU A 58 4.60 -1.31 -3.78
C LEU A 58 5.23 -1.11 -2.40
N LEU A 59 5.64 -2.18 -1.73
CA LEU A 59 6.23 -2.12 -0.39
C LEU A 59 7.60 -1.43 -0.41
N VAL A 60 8.45 -1.78 -1.37
CA VAL A 60 9.76 -1.13 -1.53
C VAL A 60 9.58 0.31 -2.03
N GLY A 61 8.64 0.56 -2.95
CA GLY A 61 8.26 1.90 -3.36
C GLY A 61 7.85 2.76 -2.16
N ALA A 62 7.07 2.21 -1.22
CA ALA A 62 6.69 2.93 -0.01
C ALA A 62 7.90 3.35 0.83
N LEU A 63 8.86 2.45 1.05
CA LEU A 63 10.12 2.78 1.72
C LEU A 63 10.91 3.85 0.98
N VAL A 64 11.06 3.70 -0.33
CA VAL A 64 11.82 4.64 -1.16
C VAL A 64 11.17 6.02 -1.14
N GLY A 65 9.84 6.12 -1.24
CA GLY A 65 9.13 7.38 -1.18
C GLY A 65 9.35 8.13 0.15
N VAL A 66 9.26 7.42 1.27
CA VAL A 66 9.56 7.98 2.60
C VAL A 66 11.03 8.40 2.69
N ALA A 67 11.96 7.58 2.18
CA ALA A 67 13.38 7.92 2.14
C ALA A 67 13.66 9.17 1.28
N CYS A 68 12.99 9.31 0.12
CA CYS A 68 13.05 10.50 -0.71
C CYS A 68 12.56 11.74 0.03
N TYR A 69 11.54 11.62 0.87
CA TYR A 69 11.10 12.72 1.73
C TYR A 69 12.17 13.14 2.74
N VAL A 70 12.77 12.18 3.45
CA VAL A 70 13.89 12.46 4.37
C VAL A 70 15.06 13.11 3.63
N ALA A 71 15.43 12.60 2.47
CA ALA A 71 16.48 13.16 1.63
C ALA A 71 16.13 14.58 1.15
N THR A 72 14.85 14.87 0.87
CA THR A 72 14.39 16.22 0.54
C THR A 72 14.65 17.19 1.68
N VAL A 73 14.33 16.80 2.92
CA VAL A 73 14.54 17.66 4.10
C VAL A 73 16.02 18.03 4.23
N HIS A 74 16.91 17.05 4.16
CA HIS A 74 18.36 17.30 4.24
C HIS A 74 18.89 18.11 3.06
N PHE A 75 18.48 17.79 1.84
CA PHE A 75 18.88 18.53 0.65
C PHE A 75 18.46 20.00 0.74
N VAL A 76 17.21 20.26 1.12
CA VAL A 76 16.68 21.61 1.25
C VAL A 76 17.40 22.37 2.36
N GLN A 77 17.71 21.76 3.49
CA GLN A 77 18.47 22.41 4.56
C GLN A 77 19.86 22.89 4.08
N LEU A 78 20.53 22.10 3.24
CA LEU A 78 21.85 22.42 2.71
C LEU A 78 21.81 23.42 1.55
N ALA A 79 20.80 23.32 0.67
CA ALA A 79 20.72 24.11 -0.56
C ALA A 79 19.89 25.40 -0.43
N ALA A 80 18.98 25.49 0.54
CA ALA A 80 18.14 26.68 0.74
C ALA A 80 18.92 27.97 1.04
N PRO A 81 20.05 27.97 1.78
CA PRO A 81 20.82 29.19 2.03
C PRO A 81 21.35 29.87 0.75
N THR A 82 21.60 29.10 -0.31
CA THR A 82 22.16 29.60 -1.57
C THR A 82 21.10 29.78 -2.66
N LEU A 83 20.12 28.88 -2.75
CA LEU A 83 19.12 28.85 -3.84
C LEU A 83 17.75 29.43 -3.42
N GLY A 84 17.52 29.61 -2.12
CA GLY A 84 16.21 29.87 -1.55
C GLY A 84 15.38 28.59 -1.35
N LEU A 85 14.48 28.62 -0.36
CA LEU A 85 13.68 27.46 0.06
C LEU A 85 12.86 26.84 -1.08
N PHE A 86 12.17 27.69 -1.85
CA PHE A 86 11.30 27.25 -2.93
C PHE A 86 12.10 26.55 -4.04
N THR A 87 13.18 27.17 -4.51
CA THR A 87 14.04 26.66 -5.58
C THR A 87 14.71 25.35 -5.17
N ALA A 88 15.24 25.27 -3.94
CA ALA A 88 15.86 24.05 -3.43
C ALA A 88 14.87 22.88 -3.40
N LYS A 89 13.64 23.11 -2.93
CA LYS A 89 12.57 22.10 -2.92
C LYS A 89 12.18 21.68 -4.33
N LEU A 90 11.94 22.64 -5.22
CA LEU A 90 11.55 22.36 -6.60
C LEU A 90 12.62 21.54 -7.33
N LEU A 91 13.90 21.89 -7.15
CA LEU A 91 15.03 21.17 -7.76
C LEU A 91 15.07 19.71 -7.29
N PHE A 92 14.89 19.46 -5.99
CA PHE A 92 14.88 18.09 -5.49
C PHE A 92 13.67 17.29 -6.00
N ILE A 93 12.49 17.91 -6.08
CA ILE A 93 11.32 17.25 -6.69
C ILE A 93 11.60 16.88 -8.15
N CYS A 94 12.17 17.79 -8.93
CA CYS A 94 12.57 17.52 -10.31
C CYS A 94 13.59 16.37 -10.40
N LEU A 95 14.56 16.33 -9.49
CA LEU A 95 15.55 15.25 -9.41
C LEU A 95 14.88 13.90 -9.16
N VAL A 96 13.96 13.80 -8.18
CA VAL A 96 13.23 12.56 -7.87
C VAL A 96 12.37 12.12 -9.06
N VAL A 97 11.59 13.03 -9.65
CA VAL A 97 10.74 12.71 -10.81
C VAL A 97 11.59 12.25 -11.98
N TYR A 98 12.69 12.95 -12.27
CA TYR A 98 13.61 12.55 -13.34
C TYR A 98 14.24 11.17 -13.06
N ALA A 99 14.67 10.90 -11.84
CA ALA A 99 15.21 9.59 -11.47
C ALA A 99 14.17 8.48 -11.65
N ILE A 100 12.90 8.73 -11.30
CA ILE A 100 11.82 7.75 -11.50
C ILE A 100 11.59 7.45 -12.98
N VAL A 101 11.56 8.48 -13.84
CA VAL A 101 11.37 8.30 -15.28
C VAL A 101 12.59 7.67 -15.95
N ALA A 102 13.79 8.14 -15.63
CA ALA A 102 15.03 7.71 -16.30
C ALA A 102 15.54 6.35 -15.82
N LEU A 103 15.42 6.05 -14.51
CA LEU A 103 15.92 4.80 -13.91
C LEU A 103 14.83 3.76 -13.69
N GLY A 104 13.56 4.09 -13.93
CA GLY A 104 12.43 3.19 -13.71
C GLY A 104 12.47 1.92 -14.57
N GLU A 105 13.06 1.96 -15.76
CA GLU A 105 13.23 0.77 -16.60
C GLU A 105 14.37 -0.14 -16.11
N VAL A 106 15.40 0.45 -15.50
CA VAL A 106 16.59 -0.27 -15.02
C VAL A 106 16.37 -0.86 -13.63
N LEU A 107 15.71 -0.12 -12.74
CA LEU A 107 15.47 -0.52 -11.36
C LEU A 107 14.03 -0.19 -10.91
N PRO A 108 13.02 -0.84 -11.54
CA PRO A 108 11.59 -0.55 -11.33
C PRO A 108 11.12 -0.80 -9.90
N VAL A 109 11.83 -1.64 -9.14
CA VAL A 109 11.47 -1.92 -7.74
C VAL A 109 11.69 -0.69 -6.84
N LEU A 110 12.69 0.14 -7.14
CA LEU A 110 12.96 1.37 -6.40
C LEU A 110 12.30 2.59 -7.05
N PHE A 111 12.48 2.74 -8.35
CA PHE A 111 12.07 3.91 -9.12
C PHE A 111 10.74 3.65 -9.82
N ASN A 112 9.63 3.88 -9.11
CA ASN A 112 8.29 3.66 -9.63
C ASN A 112 7.27 4.68 -9.10
N ASN A 113 6.06 4.61 -9.65
CA ASN A 113 4.96 5.51 -9.29
C ASN A 113 4.54 5.38 -7.82
N TYR A 114 4.67 4.20 -7.19
CA TYR A 114 4.38 4.05 -5.77
C TYR A 114 5.38 4.85 -4.92
N ALA A 115 6.68 4.83 -5.28
CA ALA A 115 7.68 5.65 -4.62
C ALA A 115 7.36 7.15 -4.70
N PHE A 116 6.92 7.62 -5.87
CA PHE A 116 6.50 9.01 -6.00
C PHE A 116 5.28 9.34 -5.13
N LEU A 117 4.27 8.47 -5.10
CA LEU A 117 3.06 8.68 -4.29
C LEU A 117 3.38 8.73 -2.78
N PHE A 118 4.18 7.79 -2.28
CA PHE A 118 4.61 7.80 -0.88
C PHE A 118 5.51 9.00 -0.56
N TYR A 119 6.32 9.48 -1.50
CA TYR A 119 7.08 10.72 -1.34
C TYR A 119 6.16 11.94 -1.14
N LEU A 120 5.15 12.10 -2.01
CA LEU A 120 4.20 13.21 -1.92
C LEU A 120 3.40 13.17 -0.63
N VAL A 121 2.86 12.00 -0.26
CA VAL A 121 2.04 11.89 0.95
C VAL A 121 2.89 12.05 2.22
N SER A 122 4.12 11.55 2.25
CA SER A 122 5.04 11.82 3.37
C SER A 122 5.30 13.32 3.53
N GLY A 123 5.50 14.03 2.43
CA GLY A 123 5.65 15.49 2.43
C GLY A 123 4.40 16.24 2.89
N LEU A 124 3.20 15.72 2.59
CA LEU A 124 1.94 16.28 3.06
C LEU A 124 1.73 16.01 4.56
N ALA A 125 1.93 14.78 5.01
CA ALA A 125 1.79 14.37 6.39
C ALA A 125 2.73 15.16 7.32
N ALA A 126 3.93 15.50 6.84
CA ALA A 126 4.87 16.30 7.60
C ALA A 126 4.45 17.75 7.87
N ARG A 127 3.39 18.25 7.21
CA ARG A 127 2.84 19.58 7.50
C ARG A 127 1.90 19.59 8.69
N ASP A 128 1.47 18.44 9.15
CA ASP A 128 0.55 18.30 10.26
C ASP A 128 1.33 17.98 11.55
N ALA A 129 1.27 18.89 12.52
CA ALA A 129 1.96 18.76 13.79
C ALA A 129 1.40 17.61 14.66
N THR A 130 0.17 17.16 14.41
CA THR A 130 -0.48 16.05 15.12
C THR A 130 -0.18 14.69 14.50
N LEU A 131 0.21 14.68 13.22
CA LEU A 131 0.58 13.49 12.45
C LEU A 131 2.08 13.40 12.17
N SER A 132 2.90 14.24 12.84
CA SER A 132 4.30 14.47 12.51
C SER A 132 4.99 13.13 12.23
N PRO A 133 5.25 12.82 10.94
CA PRO A 133 5.64 11.50 10.55
C PRO A 133 7.06 11.34 11.04
N ALA A 134 7.24 10.59 12.13
CA ALA A 134 8.49 9.90 12.36
C ALA A 134 8.69 9.05 11.09
N PRO A 135 9.62 9.42 10.18
CA PRO A 135 9.67 8.80 8.85
C PRO A 135 9.90 7.29 8.97
N LEU A 136 10.65 6.88 10.00
CA LEU A 136 10.84 5.48 10.36
C LEU A 136 9.54 4.78 10.75
N THR A 137 8.66 5.41 11.53
CA THR A 137 7.35 4.86 11.89
C THR A 137 6.47 4.70 10.65
N TRP A 138 6.43 5.70 9.78
CA TRP A 138 5.68 5.64 8.53
C TRP A 138 6.18 4.53 7.60
N ALA A 139 7.51 4.43 7.44
CA ALA A 139 8.14 3.35 6.68
C ALA A 139 7.83 1.98 7.28
N ALA A 140 7.91 1.83 8.61
CA ALA A 140 7.64 0.59 9.31
C ALA A 140 6.17 0.17 9.19
N VAL A 141 5.22 1.09 9.32
CA VAL A 141 3.79 0.78 9.17
C VAL A 141 3.44 0.49 7.72
N ALA A 142 3.98 1.24 6.75
CA ALA A 142 3.77 0.95 5.33
C ALA A 142 4.32 -0.43 4.96
N LEU A 143 5.52 -0.78 5.45
CA LEU A 143 6.12 -2.07 5.18
C LEU A 143 5.40 -3.21 5.91
N GLY A 144 5.34 -3.16 7.24
CA GLY A 144 4.82 -4.23 8.08
C GLY A 144 3.30 -4.32 8.04
N GLY A 145 2.61 -3.20 8.30
CA GLY A 145 1.15 -3.11 8.20
C GLY A 145 0.66 -3.35 6.78
N GLY A 146 1.33 -2.76 5.78
CA GLY A 146 1.01 -3.00 4.38
C GLY A 146 1.20 -4.46 3.95
N ALA A 147 2.31 -5.11 4.34
CA ALA A 147 2.52 -6.53 4.06
C ALA A 147 1.45 -7.40 4.72
N LEU A 148 1.08 -7.11 5.98
CA LEU A 148 0.01 -7.82 6.68
C LEU A 148 -1.33 -7.67 5.95
N VAL A 149 -1.65 -6.48 5.44
CA VAL A 149 -2.88 -6.26 4.67
C VAL A 149 -2.86 -7.03 3.35
N ILE A 150 -1.75 -7.01 2.60
CA ILE A 150 -1.62 -7.76 1.34
C ILE A 150 -1.82 -9.27 1.59
N LEU A 151 -1.20 -9.80 2.65
CA LEU A 151 -1.37 -11.20 3.04
C LEU A 151 -2.82 -11.50 3.46
N GLY A 152 -3.41 -10.62 4.28
CA GLY A 152 -4.80 -10.72 4.73
C GLY A 152 -5.78 -10.77 3.56
N ILE A 153 -5.64 -9.86 2.59
CA ILE A 153 -6.42 -9.85 1.35
C ILE A 153 -6.25 -11.18 0.58
N GLY A 154 -5.02 -11.70 0.53
CA GLY A 154 -4.73 -13.00 -0.07
C GLY A 154 -5.45 -14.17 0.61
N VAL A 155 -5.57 -14.13 1.94
CA VAL A 155 -6.32 -15.12 2.74
C VAL A 155 -7.82 -14.98 2.49
N ILE A 156 -8.36 -13.76 2.48
CA ILE A 156 -9.77 -13.50 2.21
C ILE A 156 -10.16 -14.07 0.83
N GLY A 157 -9.34 -13.86 -0.20
CA GLY A 157 -9.60 -14.42 -1.53
C GLY A 157 -9.71 -15.95 -1.52
N ARG A 158 -8.90 -16.64 -0.71
CA ARG A 158 -8.98 -18.10 -0.54
C ARG A 158 -10.25 -18.53 0.20
N LEU A 159 -10.63 -17.81 1.26
CA LEU A 159 -11.85 -18.10 2.03
C LEU A 159 -13.12 -17.93 1.17
N VAL A 160 -13.17 -16.87 0.37
CA VAL A 160 -14.30 -16.63 -0.55
C VAL A 160 -14.37 -17.73 -1.61
N ALA A 161 -13.24 -18.12 -2.20
CA ALA A 161 -13.21 -19.22 -3.17
C ALA A 161 -13.68 -20.55 -2.56
N ALA A 162 -13.24 -20.88 -1.35
CA ALA A 162 -13.67 -22.08 -0.63
C ALA A 162 -15.18 -22.07 -0.33
N SER A 163 -15.75 -20.92 0.03
CA SER A 163 -17.20 -20.77 0.28
C SER A 163 -18.08 -20.86 -0.97
N ALA A 164 -17.48 -20.76 -2.16
CA ALA A 164 -18.15 -20.86 -3.45
C ALA A 164 -18.01 -22.24 -4.11
N ALA A 165 -17.18 -23.13 -3.56
CA ALA A 165 -17.02 -24.48 -4.08
C ALA A 165 -18.28 -25.33 -3.78
N PRO A 166 -18.86 -26.05 -4.76
CA PRO A 166 -19.99 -26.94 -4.51
C PRO A 166 -19.60 -28.05 -3.53
N ALA A 167 -20.52 -28.42 -2.62
CA ALA A 167 -20.32 -29.55 -1.72
C ALA A 167 -20.04 -30.82 -2.54
N ALA A 168 -19.01 -31.58 -2.15
CA ALA A 168 -18.66 -32.83 -2.82
C ALA A 168 -19.88 -33.77 -2.88
N PRO A 169 -20.17 -34.41 -4.02
CA PRO A 169 -21.26 -35.38 -4.09
C PRO A 169 -21.00 -36.51 -3.10
N ALA A 170 -22.05 -36.89 -2.37
CA ALA A 170 -21.99 -37.98 -1.42
C ALA A 170 -21.53 -39.27 -2.12
N PRO A 171 -20.70 -40.12 -1.50
CA PRO A 171 -20.30 -41.39 -2.10
C PRO A 171 -21.56 -42.20 -2.39
N GLU A 172 -21.77 -42.55 -3.66
CA GLU A 172 -22.84 -43.46 -4.07
C GLU A 172 -22.67 -44.76 -3.28
N SER A 173 -23.65 -45.06 -2.42
CA SER A 173 -23.72 -46.35 -1.76
C SER A 173 -23.93 -47.40 -2.84
N GLY A 174 -22.88 -48.16 -3.14
CA GLY A 174 -22.94 -49.29 -4.04
C GLY A 174 -24.06 -50.22 -3.64
N ALA A 175 -25.10 -50.28 -4.46
CA ALA A 175 -26.03 -51.39 -4.49
C ALA A 175 -25.31 -52.54 -5.21
N GLU A 176 -24.72 -53.45 -4.44
CA GLU A 176 -24.35 -54.77 -4.93
C GLU A 176 -25.48 -55.75 -4.61
N HIS A 177 -25.86 -56.48 -5.66
CA HIS A 177 -26.96 -57.43 -5.77
C HIS A 177 -26.71 -58.75 -5.04
#